data_AF-A0A292S672-F1
#
_entry.id   AF-A0A292S672-F1
#
_cell.length_a   1.000
_cell.length_b   1.000
_cell.length_c   1.000
_cell.angle_alpha   90.00
_cell.angle_beta   90.00
_cell.angle_gamma   90.00
#
_symmetry.space_group_name_H-M   'P 1'
#
loop_
_entity.id
_entity.type
_entity.pdbx_description
1 polymer ?
#
loop_
_entity_poly.entity_id
_entity_poly.type
_entity_poly.pdbx_seq_one_letter_code
_entity_poly.pdbx_strand_id
1 'polypeptide(L)'
;MPFLFFFQTKNVSEIRHILRCDNFANPVCIDTADDLYKLNRFPSNMMFQTFLVDAGNRVKVIGNPIHNLSVKELYLKEIAGIKSTAWSVTIIQLDSTEYHYDTVGENETVDKKITLYNAGKEVFRIKGVTTSCDCMMVNYGWDEIQPGESAVMTVSYKAEEPGDFWRTITVYGNVAEKSFTLDFYGSVRTGDG
;
A
#
# COMPACT_ATOMS: atom_id res chain seq x y z
N MET A 1 0.67 -4.72 -18.82
CA MET A 1 -0.22 -3.55 -18.85
C MET A 1 0.39 -2.53 -19.80
N PRO A 2 -0.31 -2.06 -20.84
CA PRO A 2 0.15 -0.94 -21.64
C PRO A 2 -0.03 0.36 -20.84
N PHE A 3 1.01 1.18 -20.76
CA PHE A 3 0.91 2.54 -20.23
C PHE A 3 0.59 3.50 -21.38
N LEU A 4 -0.37 4.39 -21.17
CA LEU A 4 -0.75 5.42 -22.13
C LEU A 4 -0.43 6.78 -21.53
N PHE A 5 0.34 7.60 -22.24
CA PHE A 5 0.74 8.92 -21.78
C PHE A 5 -0.12 9.97 -22.46
N PHE A 6 -0.68 10.91 -21.67
CA PHE A 6 -1.48 12.01 -22.19
C PHE A 6 -0.72 13.32 -22.00
N PHE A 7 -0.51 14.07 -23.08
CA PHE A 7 0.08 15.40 -23.04
C PHE A 7 -0.93 16.44 -23.50
N GLN A 8 -1.20 17.40 -22.62
CA GLN A 8 -1.91 18.61 -22.97
C GLN A 8 -0.89 19.58 -23.58
N THR A 9 -1.05 19.92 -24.87
CA THR A 9 -0.21 20.93 -25.52
C THR A 9 -0.91 21.53 -26.73
N LYS A 10 -0.61 22.79 -27.03
CA LYS A 10 -0.97 23.41 -28.32
C LYS A 10 0.14 23.23 -29.37
N ASN A 11 1.36 22.91 -28.96
CA ASN A 11 2.52 22.75 -29.84
C ASN A 11 2.85 21.27 -30.07
N VAL A 12 2.09 20.65 -30.96
CA VAL A 12 2.23 19.22 -31.30
C VAL A 12 3.61 18.90 -31.89
N SER A 13 4.18 19.81 -32.67
CA SER A 13 5.47 19.61 -33.34
C SER A 13 6.62 19.49 -32.35
N GLU A 14 6.59 20.31 -31.29
CA GLU A 14 7.58 20.28 -30.22
C GLU A 14 7.53 18.97 -29.44
N ILE A 15 6.35 18.53 -28.98
CA ILE A 15 6.20 17.24 -28.31
C ILE A 15 6.66 16.09 -29.21
N ARG A 16 6.29 16.10 -30.50
CA ARG A 16 6.75 15.07 -31.45
C ARG A 16 8.26 15.07 -31.62
N HIS A 17 8.91 16.23 -31.58
CA HIS A 17 10.36 16.34 -31.66
C HIS A 17 11.01 15.74 -30.42
N ILE A 18 10.57 16.13 -29.22
CA ILE A 18 11.08 15.62 -27.94
C ILE A 18 10.94 14.09 -27.87
N LEU A 19 9.75 13.56 -28.14
CA LEU A 19 9.50 12.12 -28.11
C LEU A 19 10.41 11.32 -29.06
N ARG A 20 10.78 11.90 -30.22
CA ARG A 20 11.73 11.27 -31.16
C ARG A 20 13.17 11.36 -30.68
N CYS A 21 13.59 12.52 -30.20
CA CYS A 21 14.93 12.75 -29.66
C CYS A 21 15.22 11.81 -28.49
N ASP A 22 14.23 11.58 -27.63
CA ASP A 22 14.35 10.72 -26.45
C ASP A 22 14.08 9.23 -26.76
N ASN A 23 13.80 8.89 -28.03
CA ASN A 23 13.44 7.55 -28.47
C ASN A 23 12.30 6.93 -27.62
N PHE A 24 11.28 7.75 -27.30
CA PHE A 24 10.19 7.36 -26.41
C PHE A 24 9.24 6.41 -27.13
N ALA A 25 9.29 5.13 -26.76
CA ALA A 25 8.58 4.06 -27.47
C ALA A 25 7.13 3.82 -27.00
N ASN A 26 6.70 4.40 -25.88
CA ASN A 26 5.36 4.16 -25.34
C ASN A 26 4.30 4.95 -26.12
N PRO A 27 3.06 4.42 -26.25
CA PRO A 27 1.97 5.15 -26.87
C PRO A 27 1.67 6.50 -26.19
N VAL A 28 1.47 7.53 -27.00
CA VAL A 28 1.18 8.90 -26.55
C VAL A 28 -0.12 9.41 -27.18
N CYS A 29 -1.01 9.94 -26.35
CA CYS A 29 -2.16 10.75 -26.72
C CYS A 29 -1.83 12.24 -26.53
N ILE A 30 -2.10 13.05 -27.56
CA ILE A 30 -1.92 14.50 -27.49
C ILE A 30 -3.29 15.15 -27.40
N ASP A 31 -3.63 15.66 -26.22
CA ASP A 31 -4.89 16.32 -25.91
C ASP A 31 -4.78 17.82 -26.17
N THR A 32 -4.86 18.21 -27.44
CA THR A 32 -4.76 19.63 -27.85
C THR A 32 -5.96 20.47 -27.42
N ALA A 33 -7.11 19.81 -27.21
CA ALA A 33 -8.35 20.45 -26.82
C ALA A 33 -8.51 20.57 -25.30
N ASP A 34 -7.63 19.96 -24.50
CA ASP A 34 -7.72 19.92 -23.03
C ASP A 34 -9.02 19.21 -22.57
N ASP A 35 -9.49 18.23 -23.36
CA ASP A 35 -10.77 17.55 -23.14
C ASP A 35 -10.74 16.72 -21.84
N LEU A 36 -9.60 16.11 -21.52
CA LEU A 36 -9.47 15.28 -20.32
C LEU A 36 -9.58 16.12 -19.04
N TYR A 37 -8.97 17.32 -19.03
CA TYR A 37 -9.12 18.27 -17.92
C TYR A 37 -10.52 18.88 -17.88
N LYS A 38 -11.08 19.29 -19.03
CA LYS A 38 -12.43 19.87 -19.07
C LYS A 38 -13.49 18.90 -18.54
N LEU A 39 -13.32 17.61 -18.81
CA LEU A 39 -14.20 16.55 -18.35
C LEU A 39 -14.17 16.37 -16.82
N ASN A 40 -12.99 16.48 -16.21
CA ASN A 40 -12.76 16.03 -14.83
C ASN A 40 -12.39 17.14 -13.84
N ARG A 41 -11.90 18.28 -14.31
CA ARG A 41 -11.41 19.42 -13.52
C ARG A 41 -10.43 18.99 -12.43
N PHE A 42 -9.30 18.41 -12.86
CA PHE A 42 -8.32 17.84 -11.94
C PHE A 42 -7.85 18.86 -10.89
N PRO A 43 -7.70 18.43 -9.61
CA PRO A 43 -7.16 19.28 -8.56
C PRO A 43 -5.70 19.66 -8.84
N SER A 44 -5.33 20.90 -8.49
CA SER A 44 -3.96 21.40 -8.64
C SER A 44 -3.00 20.88 -7.57
N ASN A 45 -3.51 20.47 -6.41
CA ASN A 45 -2.70 19.93 -5.33
C ASN A 45 -2.09 18.58 -5.73
N MET A 46 -0.76 18.48 -5.66
CA MET A 46 0.01 17.30 -6.03
C MET A 46 -0.39 16.04 -5.26
N MET A 47 -0.88 16.16 -4.02
CA MET A 47 -1.33 15.01 -3.23
C MET A 47 -2.58 14.32 -3.80
N PHE A 48 -3.33 15.00 -4.69
CA PHE A 48 -4.57 14.50 -5.27
C PHE A 48 -4.45 14.21 -6.77
N GLN A 49 -3.25 13.98 -7.29
CA GLN A 49 -3.01 13.74 -8.73
C GLN A 49 -2.99 12.26 -9.13
N THR A 50 -3.54 11.37 -8.31
CA THR A 50 -3.77 9.96 -8.66
C THR A 50 -5.27 9.71 -8.74
N PHE A 51 -5.72 9.08 -9.83
CA PHE A 51 -7.15 8.93 -10.12
C PHE A 51 -7.48 7.51 -10.59
N LEU A 52 -8.67 7.04 -10.24
CA LEU A 52 -9.34 5.94 -10.94
C LEU A 52 -10.34 6.56 -11.91
N VAL A 53 -10.31 6.16 -13.18
CA VAL A 53 -11.26 6.63 -14.20
C VAL A 53 -12.10 5.47 -14.76
N ASP A 54 -13.31 5.77 -15.22
CA ASP A 54 -14.15 4.83 -15.94
C ASP A 54 -13.81 4.76 -17.45
N ALA A 55 -14.52 3.91 -18.19
CA ALA A 55 -14.34 3.76 -19.64
C ALA A 55 -14.66 5.05 -20.45
N GLY A 56 -15.35 6.01 -19.85
CA GLY A 56 -15.59 7.34 -20.40
C GLY A 56 -14.55 8.39 -19.97
N ASN A 57 -13.43 7.96 -19.37
CA ASN A 57 -12.38 8.80 -18.79
C ASN A 57 -12.85 9.71 -17.64
N ARG A 58 -14.00 9.41 -17.00
CA ARG A 58 -14.48 10.20 -15.87
C ARG A 58 -13.86 9.69 -14.57
N VAL A 59 -13.36 10.62 -13.75
CA VAL A 59 -12.81 10.30 -12.44
C VAL A 59 -13.89 9.71 -11.53
N LYS A 60 -13.58 8.55 -10.97
CA LYS A 60 -14.39 7.80 -10.01
C LYS A 60 -13.83 7.89 -8.59
N VAL A 61 -12.51 7.88 -8.44
CA VAL A 61 -11.83 7.99 -7.15
C VAL A 61 -10.60 8.91 -7.31
N ILE A 62 -10.32 9.68 -6.25
CA ILE A 62 -9.16 10.57 -6.14
C ILE A 62 -8.28 10.11 -4.99
N GLY A 63 -6.96 10.12 -5.19
CA GLY A 63 -5.94 9.82 -4.19
C GLY A 63 -5.10 8.60 -4.55
N ASN A 64 -3.90 8.51 -3.98
CA ASN A 64 -3.00 7.40 -4.24
C ASN A 64 -3.36 6.18 -3.37
N PRO A 65 -3.80 5.05 -3.96
CA PRO A 65 -4.21 3.85 -3.21
C PRO A 65 -3.04 3.09 -2.56
N ILE A 66 -1.79 3.41 -2.90
CA ILE A 66 -0.60 2.79 -2.30
C ILE A 66 -0.39 3.28 -0.87
N HIS A 67 -0.62 4.56 -0.60
CA HIS A 67 -0.33 5.18 0.69
C HIS A 67 -1.57 5.36 1.58
N ASN A 68 -2.75 5.00 1.09
CA ASN A 68 -3.99 5.18 1.83
C ASN A 68 -4.94 4.00 1.61
N LEU A 69 -5.11 3.18 2.64
CA LEU A 69 -5.96 1.98 2.60
C LEU A 69 -7.44 2.31 2.37
N SER A 70 -7.94 3.46 2.85
CA SER A 70 -9.33 3.86 2.59
C SER A 70 -9.52 4.20 1.12
N VAL A 71 -8.54 4.86 0.49
CA VAL A 71 -8.56 5.12 -0.95
C VAL A 71 -8.45 3.80 -1.73
N LYS A 72 -7.57 2.89 -1.32
CA LYS A 72 -7.48 1.54 -1.90
C LYS A 72 -8.82 0.80 -1.87
N GLU A 73 -9.56 0.89 -0.77
CA GLU A 73 -10.89 0.29 -0.63
C GLU A 73 -11.90 0.91 -1.60
N LEU A 74 -11.87 2.24 -1.80
CA LEU A 74 -12.69 2.91 -2.81
C LEU A 74 -12.37 2.42 -4.23
N TYR A 75 -11.09 2.25 -4.57
CA TYR A 75 -10.68 1.71 -5.86
C TYR A 75 -11.23 0.30 -6.09
N LEU A 76 -11.02 -0.60 -5.11
CA LEU A 76 -11.48 -1.98 -5.20
C LEU A 76 -13.01 -2.06 -5.33
N LYS A 77 -13.74 -1.21 -4.61
CA LYS A 77 -15.20 -1.13 -4.69
C LYS A 77 -15.70 -0.74 -6.08
N GLU A 78 -15.10 0.30 -6.68
CA GLU A 78 -15.47 0.76 -8.01
C GLU A 78 -15.10 -0.27 -9.10
N ILE A 79 -13.93 -0.92 -9.00
CA ILE A 79 -13.47 -1.92 -9.99
C ILE A 79 -14.30 -3.21 -9.91
N ALA A 80 -14.56 -3.70 -8.69
CA ALA A 80 -15.27 -4.96 -8.51
C ALA A 80 -16.79 -4.83 -8.73
N GLY A 81 -17.33 -3.60 -8.68
CA GLY A 81 -18.79 -3.37 -8.72
C GLY A 81 -19.53 -3.95 -7.51
N ILE A 82 -18.80 -4.37 -6.48
CA ILE A 82 -19.35 -5.03 -5.28
C ILE A 82 -19.81 -3.95 -4.30
N LYS A 83 -21.05 -4.05 -3.83
CA LYS A 83 -21.47 -3.38 -2.59
C LYS A 83 -20.76 -4.09 -1.43
N SER A 84 -19.71 -3.48 -0.89
CA SER A 84 -18.98 -3.99 0.29
C SER A 84 -19.96 -4.36 1.40
N THR A 85 -20.12 -5.65 1.67
CA THR A 85 -20.81 -6.15 2.86
C THR A 85 -19.84 -6.04 4.02
N ALA A 86 -20.23 -5.30 5.06
CA ALA A 86 -19.40 -5.21 6.26
C ALA A 86 -19.16 -6.61 6.83
N TRP A 87 -17.89 -6.98 7.00
CA TRP A 87 -17.53 -8.25 7.63
C TRP A 87 -17.93 -8.23 9.11
N SER A 88 -18.49 -9.35 9.58
CA SER A 88 -18.77 -9.55 11.00
C SER A 88 -17.48 -9.39 11.80
N VAL A 89 -17.56 -8.71 12.95
CA VAL A 89 -16.40 -8.47 13.81
C VAL A 89 -15.98 -9.76 14.49
N THR A 90 -14.66 -10.00 14.56
CA THR A 90 -14.06 -11.09 15.32
C THR A 90 -12.97 -10.58 16.29
N ILE A 91 -12.36 -11.50 17.03
CA ILE A 91 -11.35 -11.22 18.05
C ILE A 91 -10.05 -11.92 17.64
N ILE A 92 -8.99 -11.13 17.45
CA ILE A 92 -7.63 -11.65 17.28
C ILE A 92 -6.88 -11.50 18.60
N GLN A 93 -6.31 -12.61 19.03
CA GLN A 93 -5.33 -12.63 20.10
C GLN A 93 -3.94 -12.78 19.48
N LEU A 94 -3.02 -11.93 19.93
CA LEU A 94 -1.63 -11.92 19.49
C LEU A 94 -0.77 -12.67 20.50
N ASP A 95 0.34 -13.25 20.04
CA ASP A 95 1.36 -13.80 20.92
C ASP A 95 2.12 -12.72 21.70
N SER A 96 2.30 -11.54 21.10
CA SER A 96 2.83 -10.33 21.71
C SER A 96 2.31 -9.08 20.96
N THR A 97 2.43 -7.91 21.57
CA THR A 97 2.30 -6.61 20.87
C THR A 97 3.66 -5.96 20.60
N GLU A 98 4.73 -6.51 21.19
CA GLU A 98 6.09 -5.99 21.17
C GLU A 98 7.08 -7.07 20.72
N TYR A 99 7.96 -6.73 19.79
CA TYR A 99 8.92 -7.66 19.20
C TYR A 99 10.33 -7.05 19.10
N HIS A 100 11.30 -7.74 19.69
CA HIS A 100 12.70 -7.33 19.63
C HIS A 100 13.47 -8.05 18.52
N TYR A 101 14.24 -7.31 17.73
CA TYR A 101 15.20 -7.84 16.75
C TYR A 101 16.62 -7.96 17.30
N ASP A 102 16.83 -7.64 18.58
CA ASP A 102 18.15 -7.62 19.20
C ASP A 102 19.10 -6.65 18.47
N THR A 103 20.36 -7.05 18.31
CA THR A 103 21.36 -6.31 17.55
C THR A 103 21.43 -6.89 16.14
N VAL A 104 21.27 -6.03 15.14
CA VAL A 104 21.29 -6.38 13.72
C VAL A 104 22.49 -5.71 13.05
N GLY A 105 23.15 -6.39 12.13
CA GLY A 105 24.23 -5.79 11.34
C GLY A 105 23.69 -4.79 10.32
N GLU A 106 24.44 -3.72 10.05
CA GLU A 106 24.11 -2.78 8.98
C GLU A 106 23.95 -3.50 7.63
N ASN A 107 22.90 -3.13 6.89
CA ASN A 107 22.44 -3.74 5.64
C ASN A 107 21.93 -5.18 5.74
N GLU A 108 21.87 -5.78 6.94
CA GLU A 108 21.23 -7.07 7.13
C GLU A 108 19.69 -6.95 7.06
N THR A 109 19.05 -8.06 6.70
CA THR A 109 17.60 -8.22 6.78
C THR A 109 17.29 -9.34 7.75
N VAL A 110 16.46 -9.05 8.74
CA VAL A 110 16.08 -9.99 9.80
C VAL A 110 14.57 -10.16 9.87
N ASP A 111 14.14 -11.38 10.18
CA ASP A 111 12.73 -11.76 10.20
C ASP A 111 12.22 -12.01 11.63
N LYS A 112 10.97 -11.61 11.89
CA LYS A 112 10.22 -11.96 13.08
C LYS A 112 8.91 -12.63 12.68
N LYS A 113 8.59 -13.75 13.33
CA LYS A 113 7.31 -14.44 13.17
C LYS A 113 6.33 -13.97 14.23
N ILE A 114 5.10 -13.74 13.80
CA ILE A 114 4.00 -13.23 14.63
C ILE A 114 2.84 -14.19 14.47
N THR A 115 2.34 -14.68 15.60
CA THR A 115 1.22 -15.61 15.62
C THR A 115 -0.07 -14.86 15.91
N LEU A 116 -1.02 -14.94 14.97
CA LEU A 116 -2.38 -14.42 15.13
C LEU A 116 -3.30 -15.60 15.40
N TYR A 117 -3.98 -15.59 16.53
CA TYR A 117 -5.00 -16.58 16.89
C TYR A 117 -6.40 -15.95 16.82
N ASN A 118 -7.31 -16.58 16.09
CA ASN A 118 -8.70 -16.14 16.06
C ASN A 118 -9.48 -16.73 17.24
N ALA A 119 -9.61 -15.93 18.30
CA ALA A 119 -10.36 -16.27 19.51
C ALA A 119 -11.87 -15.97 19.39
N GLY A 120 -12.30 -15.37 18.28
CA GLY A 120 -13.70 -15.05 18.03
C GLY A 120 -14.50 -16.20 17.41
N LYS A 121 -15.75 -15.90 17.05
CA LYS A 121 -16.68 -16.84 16.40
C LYS A 121 -16.82 -16.62 14.90
N GLU A 122 -16.26 -15.53 14.40
CA GLU A 122 -16.34 -15.11 13.01
C GLU A 122 -14.96 -15.25 12.36
N VAL A 123 -14.94 -15.43 11.04
CA VAL A 123 -13.68 -15.57 10.30
C VAL A 123 -12.93 -14.23 10.29
N PHE A 124 -11.63 -14.25 10.61
CA PHE A 124 -10.79 -13.06 10.52
C PHE A 124 -10.27 -12.85 9.09
N ARG A 125 -10.31 -11.60 8.65
CA ARG A 125 -9.84 -11.14 7.34
C ARG A 125 -9.02 -9.87 7.49
N ILE A 126 -7.84 -9.86 6.88
CA ILE A 126 -7.02 -8.64 6.76
C ILE A 126 -7.58 -7.78 5.62
N LYS A 127 -7.80 -6.49 5.91
CA LYS A 127 -8.11 -5.45 4.92
C LYS A 127 -6.84 -4.88 4.30
N GLY A 128 -5.80 -4.75 5.12
CA GLY A 128 -4.52 -4.21 4.71
C GLY A 128 -3.58 -4.07 5.89
N VAL A 129 -2.31 -3.80 5.59
CA VAL A 129 -1.27 -3.58 6.58
C VAL A 129 -0.53 -2.31 6.18
N THR A 130 -0.21 -1.46 7.15
CA THR A 130 0.67 -0.29 6.95
C THR A 130 1.89 -0.40 7.86
N THR A 131 3.03 0.05 7.36
CA THR A 131 4.29 0.11 8.09
C THR A 131 4.69 1.56 8.32
N SER A 132 5.46 1.83 9.39
CA SER A 132 5.98 3.18 9.66
C SER A 132 7.13 3.60 8.73
N CYS A 133 7.76 2.65 8.03
CA CYS A 133 8.84 2.89 7.06
C CYS A 133 8.77 1.83 5.94
N ASP A 134 9.43 2.12 4.82
CA ASP A 134 9.66 1.16 3.73
C ASP A 134 10.75 0.12 4.08
N CYS A 135 11.47 0.33 5.19
CA CYS A 135 12.44 -0.59 5.77
C CYS A 135 11.80 -1.83 6.42
N MET A 136 10.47 -1.87 6.51
CA MET A 136 9.68 -2.96 7.06
C MET A 136 8.87 -3.64 5.94
N MET A 137 8.92 -4.96 5.88
CA MET A 137 8.15 -5.76 4.93
C MET A 137 7.31 -6.79 5.68
N VAL A 138 6.04 -6.94 5.28
CA VAL A 138 5.10 -7.88 5.89
C VAL A 138 4.70 -8.93 4.87
N ASN A 139 4.85 -10.19 5.22
CA ASN A 139 4.51 -11.32 4.39
C ASN A 139 3.62 -12.32 5.15
N TYR A 140 2.53 -12.73 4.52
CA TYR A 140 1.64 -13.78 5.00
C TYR A 140 1.07 -14.53 3.79
N GLY A 141 1.00 -15.86 3.88
CA GLY A 141 0.57 -16.74 2.79
C GLY A 141 -0.85 -17.28 2.94
N TRP A 142 -1.69 -16.62 3.75
CA TRP A 142 -3.05 -17.05 4.07
C TRP A 142 -4.03 -15.92 3.75
N ASP A 143 -5.26 -16.30 3.39
CA ASP A 143 -6.31 -15.34 3.03
C ASP A 143 -7.17 -14.95 4.25
N GLU A 144 -7.45 -15.92 5.13
CA GLU A 144 -8.36 -15.79 6.27
C GLU A 144 -7.91 -16.68 7.43
N ILE A 145 -8.35 -16.38 8.66
CA ILE A 145 -8.12 -17.24 9.84
C ILE A 145 -9.48 -17.68 10.39
N GLN A 146 -9.76 -18.99 10.37
CA GLN A 146 -11.04 -19.53 10.87
C GLN A 146 -11.12 -19.40 12.41
N PRO A 147 -12.34 -19.40 12.98
CA PRO A 147 -12.52 -19.45 14.43
C PRO A 147 -11.75 -20.60 15.08
N GLY A 148 -10.92 -20.29 16.08
CA GLY A 148 -10.10 -21.28 16.78
C GLY A 148 -8.82 -21.70 16.05
N GLU A 149 -8.49 -21.11 14.90
CA GLU A 149 -7.23 -21.35 14.19
C GLU A 149 -6.19 -20.26 14.45
N SER A 150 -4.93 -20.60 14.21
CA SER A 150 -3.81 -19.67 14.22
C SER A 150 -3.18 -19.58 12.84
N ALA A 151 -2.70 -18.39 12.49
CA ALA A 151 -1.87 -18.17 11.32
C ALA A 151 -0.62 -17.37 11.67
N VAL A 152 0.44 -17.55 10.88
CA VAL A 152 1.72 -16.87 11.09
C VAL A 152 1.90 -15.78 10.03
N MET A 153 2.29 -14.61 10.49
CA MET A 153 2.74 -13.49 9.67
C MET A 153 4.24 -13.27 9.91
N THR A 154 5.02 -13.08 8.86
CA THR A 154 6.44 -12.77 8.95
C THR A 154 6.65 -11.28 8.69
N VAL A 155 7.40 -10.63 9.57
CA VAL A 155 7.82 -9.24 9.45
C VAL A 155 9.32 -9.19 9.27
N SER A 156 9.78 -8.63 8.17
CA SER A 156 11.19 -8.43 7.85
C SER A 156 11.58 -6.98 8.08
N TYR A 157 12.72 -6.76 8.73
CA TYR A 157 13.33 -5.44 8.92
C TYR A 157 14.67 -5.38 8.19
N LYS A 158 14.86 -4.35 7.36
CA LYS A 158 16.14 -4.04 6.71
C LYS A 158 16.85 -2.94 7.48
N ALA A 159 18.02 -3.25 8.03
CA ALA A 159 18.80 -2.39 8.91
C ALA A 159 19.64 -1.38 8.12
N GLU A 160 19.03 -0.29 7.64
CA GLU A 160 19.73 0.70 6.78
C GLU A 160 20.51 1.77 7.55
N GLU A 161 20.09 2.12 8.78
CA GLU A 161 20.69 3.19 9.57
C GLU A 161 21.22 2.66 10.91
N PRO A 162 22.48 2.96 11.30
CA PRO A 162 23.02 2.60 12.61
C PRO A 162 22.29 3.26 13.79
N GLY A 163 22.30 2.57 14.93
CA GLY A 163 21.69 3.04 16.19
C GLY A 163 20.38 2.35 16.54
N ASP A 164 19.75 2.82 17.60
CA ASP A 164 18.49 2.24 18.09
C ASP A 164 17.33 2.62 17.18
N PHE A 165 16.43 1.67 16.94
CA PHE A 165 15.24 1.89 16.16
C PHE A 165 13.98 1.46 16.90
N TRP A 166 12.89 2.13 16.57
CA TRP A 166 11.52 1.74 16.92
C TRP A 166 10.63 1.98 15.71
N ARG A 167 9.86 0.96 15.34
CA ARG A 167 8.99 0.94 14.16
C ARG A 167 7.67 0.27 14.52
N THR A 168 6.63 0.64 13.78
CA THR A 168 5.28 0.14 14.00
C THR A 168 4.71 -0.48 12.73
N ILE A 169 3.88 -1.49 12.93
CA ILE A 169 3.04 -2.09 11.90
C ILE A 169 1.61 -2.07 12.38
N THR A 170 0.70 -1.55 11.57
CA THR A 170 -0.73 -1.54 11.86
C THR A 170 -1.44 -2.49 10.90
N VAL A 171 -2.10 -3.49 11.46
CA VAL A 171 -2.89 -4.47 10.71
C VAL A 171 -4.35 -4.05 10.81
N TYR A 172 -4.99 -3.83 9.66
CA TYR A 172 -6.39 -3.48 9.53
C TYR A 172 -7.20 -4.73 9.19
N GLY A 173 -8.33 -4.92 9.85
CA GLY A 173 -9.15 -6.12 9.68
C GLY A 173 -10.57 -5.93 10.23
N ASN A 174 -11.33 -7.02 10.27
CA ASN A 174 -12.65 -7.06 10.91
C ASN A 174 -12.57 -7.29 12.42
N VAL A 175 -11.82 -6.45 13.12
CA VAL A 175 -11.79 -6.41 14.60
C VAL A 175 -12.57 -5.18 15.10
N ALA A 176 -12.93 -5.16 16.38
CA ALA A 176 -13.76 -4.09 16.97
C ALA A 176 -13.15 -2.70 16.75
N GLU A 177 -11.84 -2.56 17.03
CA GLU A 177 -11.08 -1.33 16.85
C GLU A 177 -10.67 -1.06 15.38
N LYS A 178 -11.15 -1.88 14.42
CA LYS A 178 -10.82 -1.88 12.99
C LYS A 178 -9.35 -2.19 12.65
N SER A 179 -8.45 -2.06 13.61
CA SER A 179 -7.03 -2.38 13.49
C SER A 179 -6.39 -2.68 14.84
N PHE A 180 -5.20 -3.26 14.80
CA PHE A 180 -4.28 -3.38 15.93
C PHE A 180 -2.86 -3.03 15.48
N THR A 181 -2.03 -2.55 16.41
CA THR A 181 -0.65 -2.11 16.15
C THR A 181 0.33 -3.03 16.86
N LEU A 182 1.46 -3.31 16.20
CA LEU A 182 2.57 -4.11 16.68
C LEU A 182 3.83 -3.25 16.68
N ASP A 183 4.58 -3.28 17.78
CA ASP A 183 5.80 -2.52 17.99
C ASP A 183 7.03 -3.40 17.76
N PHE A 184 8.01 -2.86 17.04
CA PHE A 184 9.28 -3.51 16.74
C PHE A 184 10.44 -2.60 17.10
N TYR A 185 11.40 -3.14 17.82
CA TYR A 185 12.55 -2.37 18.30
C TYR A 185 13.82 -3.23 18.34
N GLY A 186 14.96 -2.55 18.38
CA GLY A 186 16.28 -3.16 18.35
C GLY A 186 17.36 -2.11 18.12
N SER A 187 18.58 -2.57 17.80
CA SER A 187 19.73 -1.71 17.53
C SER A 187 20.50 -2.20 16.31
N VAL A 188 20.95 -1.27 15.48
CA VAL A 188 21.78 -1.55 14.29
C VAL A 188 23.23 -1.21 14.60
N ARG A 189 24.15 -2.15 14.36
CA ARG A 189 25.60 -1.91 14.50
C ARG A 189 26.29 -1.86 13.15
N THR A 190 27.22 -0.91 13.02
CA THR A 190 28.18 -0.89 11.92
C THR A 190 29.05 -2.14 11.98
N GLY A 191 29.34 -2.72 10.83
CA GLY A 191 30.28 -3.82 10.70
C GLY A 191 31.71 -3.33 10.88
N ASP A 192 32.08 -2.97 12.11
CA ASP A 192 33.48 -2.72 12.48
C ASP A 192 34.02 -3.98 13.17
N GLY A 193 35.11 -4.51 12.61
CA GLY A 193 35.66 -5.85 12.88
C GLY A 193 36.16 -6.16 14.28
#